data_AF-A0A840CNT8-F1
#
_entry.id   AF-A0A840CNT8-F1
#
_cell.length_a   1.000
_cell.length_b   1.000
_cell.length_c   1.000
_cell.angle_alpha   90.00
_cell.angle_beta   90.00
_cell.angle_gamma   90.00
#
_symmetry.space_group_name_H-M   'P 1'
#
loop_
_entity.id
_entity.type
_entity.pdbx_description
1 polymer ?
#
loop_
_entity_poly.entity_id
_entity_poly.type
_entity_poly.pdbx_seq_one_letter_code
_entity_poly.pdbx_strand_id
1 'polypeptide(L)'
;MKRAALFLGILFVTCLVTQAQEDIFKKHGITKEPLTLSKGKYKETFYNEEIMQVGTVLINTHTNKVVKFLEEDTTKYAYRAETTSRFLTVDPLAEEFYSWSPYVYVMNNPINAVDLRGDSVWFTIDNDIATMHVTGKVINRSSDNINMARAAKNLASGISKAFGGKFEVNGKTYTMKTDVQITAASSMDDVSASDHLFVLSDKIEPADIPGRAATNEMGGKVMSIWAGDFADDNWLSNTLSYNNTRSSVHEFGHALGLSHESASGWRNLMVQGAGGTNVTSSQRGSIIYNYQQGRLNKGSNSMIVGGARQPNPTYKYYNTNNKRFEVIHINSIGLNHKY
;
A
#
# COMPACT_ATOMS: atom_id res chain seq x y z
N MET A 1 -23.63 62.62 45.31
CA MET A 1 -24.06 62.14 43.97
C MET A 1 -23.02 62.43 42.87
N LYS A 2 -22.89 63.66 42.32
CA LYS A 2 -22.09 63.93 41.09
C LYS A 2 -20.65 63.35 41.03
N ARG A 3 -19.90 63.28 42.15
CA ARG A 3 -18.53 62.71 42.18
C ARG A 3 -18.48 61.17 42.04
N ALA A 4 -19.54 60.45 42.41
CA ALA A 4 -19.58 58.98 42.30
C ALA A 4 -19.78 58.52 40.85
N ALA A 5 -20.64 59.21 40.10
CA ALA A 5 -20.89 58.91 38.68
C ALA A 5 -19.62 59.06 37.81
N LEU A 6 -18.76 60.03 38.13
CA LEU A 6 -17.50 60.23 37.40
C LEU A 6 -16.52 59.06 37.62
N PHE A 7 -16.41 58.56 38.86
CA PHE A 7 -15.60 57.38 39.17
C PHE A 7 -16.12 56.12 38.48
N LEU A 8 -17.45 55.91 38.46
CA LEU A 8 -18.05 54.76 37.80
C LEU A 8 -17.84 54.80 36.28
N GLY A 9 -17.90 55.97 35.66
CA GLY A 9 -17.62 56.17 34.23
C GLY A 9 -16.16 55.89 33.87
N ILE A 10 -15.20 56.34 34.68
CA ILE A 10 -13.77 56.05 34.47
C ILE A 10 -13.51 54.54 34.59
N LEU A 11 -14.10 53.87 35.58
CA LEU A 11 -13.97 52.43 35.77
C LEU A 11 -14.50 51.64 34.55
N PHE A 12 -15.63 52.06 33.98
CA PHE A 12 -16.18 51.47 32.75
C PHE A 12 -15.28 51.65 31.53
N VAL A 13 -14.65 52.83 31.36
CA VAL A 13 -13.71 53.07 30.25
C VAL A 13 -12.45 52.21 30.40
N THR A 14 -11.93 52.00 31.62
CA THR A 14 -10.77 51.12 31.82
C THR A 14 -11.04 49.63 31.52
N CYS A 15 -12.28 49.16 31.66
CA CYS A 15 -12.64 47.77 31.34
C CYS A 15 -12.78 47.48 29.84
N LEU A 16 -12.84 48.50 28.97
CA LEU A 16 -13.05 48.31 27.52
C LEU A 16 -11.73 48.17 26.72
N VAL A 17 -10.57 48.38 27.34
CA VAL A 17 -9.25 48.13 26.71
C VAL A 17 -8.78 46.70 26.97
N THR A 18 -9.66 45.72 26.74
CA THR A 18 -9.20 44.34 26.48
C THR A 18 -8.49 44.36 25.12
N GLN A 19 -7.16 44.43 25.12
CA GLN A 19 -6.38 44.34 23.89
C GLN A 19 -6.78 43.05 23.14
N ALA A 20 -7.35 43.22 21.95
CA ALA A 20 -7.48 42.12 21.00
C ALA A 20 -6.06 41.67 20.65
N GLN A 21 -5.75 40.41 20.95
CA GLN A 21 -4.43 39.86 20.69
C GLN A 21 -4.21 39.82 19.18
N GLU A 22 -3.32 40.67 18.66
CA GLU A 22 -2.97 40.67 17.25
C GLU A 22 -2.49 39.27 16.84
N ASP A 23 -2.96 38.80 15.69
CA ASP A 23 -2.50 37.56 15.07
C ASP A 23 -1.03 37.73 14.67
N ILE A 24 -0.13 37.23 15.52
CA ILE A 24 1.32 37.35 15.38
C ILE A 24 1.78 36.73 14.04
N PHE A 25 1.12 35.66 13.58
CA PHE A 25 1.45 35.00 12.32
C PHE A 25 1.08 35.88 11.13
N LYS A 26 -0.10 36.52 11.13
CA LYS A 26 -0.44 37.56 10.13
C LYS A 26 0.51 38.76 10.19
N LYS A 27 0.91 39.20 11.38
CA LYS A 27 1.85 40.33 11.57
C LYS A 27 3.23 40.07 10.94
N HIS A 28 3.63 38.80 10.86
CA HIS A 28 4.86 38.36 10.18
C HIS A 28 4.60 37.75 8.77
N GLY A 29 3.44 38.02 8.16
CA GLY A 29 3.14 37.67 6.76
C GLY A 29 2.80 36.19 6.51
N ILE A 30 2.60 35.39 7.56
CA ILE A 30 2.22 33.98 7.42
C ILE A 30 0.70 33.89 7.20
N THR A 31 0.31 33.35 6.04
CA THR A 31 -1.09 33.31 5.57
C THR A 31 -1.85 32.03 5.92
N LYS A 32 -1.20 31.05 6.57
CA LYS A 32 -1.87 29.85 7.08
C LYS A 32 -2.57 30.14 8.40
N GLU A 33 -3.77 29.60 8.58
CA GLU A 33 -4.47 29.64 9.87
C GLU A 33 -3.66 28.91 10.96
N PRO A 34 -3.51 29.49 12.16
CA PRO A 34 -2.80 28.84 13.25
C PRO A 34 -3.59 27.64 13.79
N LEU A 35 -2.91 26.50 13.92
CA LEU A 35 -3.45 25.28 14.53
C LEU A 35 -3.66 25.49 16.03
N THR A 36 -4.84 25.98 16.39
CA THR A 36 -5.34 26.09 17.78
C THR A 36 -6.00 24.79 18.22
N LEU A 37 -5.77 24.38 19.47
CA LEU A 37 -6.26 23.12 20.03
C LEU A 37 -7.80 23.05 19.97
N SER A 38 -8.46 24.19 20.15
CA SER A 38 -9.91 24.34 20.18
C SER A 38 -10.52 24.82 18.85
N LYS A 39 -9.73 25.01 17.79
CA LYS A 39 -10.14 25.67 16.53
C LYS A 39 -10.83 27.02 16.79
N GLY A 40 -10.25 27.83 17.67
CA GLY A 40 -10.77 29.15 18.08
C GLY A 40 -11.97 29.15 19.04
N LYS A 41 -12.41 27.98 19.56
CA LYS A 41 -13.53 27.89 20.51
C LYS A 41 -13.20 28.42 21.92
N TYR A 42 -11.92 28.46 22.30
CA TYR A 42 -11.44 29.02 23.57
C TYR A 42 -10.31 30.04 23.35
N LYS A 43 -10.15 30.98 24.30
CA LYS A 43 -9.08 31.99 24.24
C LYS A 43 -7.73 31.38 24.66
N GLU A 44 -7.12 30.65 23.75
CA GLU A 44 -5.76 30.12 23.88
C GLU A 44 -4.75 31.28 23.95
N THR A 45 -3.96 31.33 25.03
CA THR A 45 -2.96 32.38 25.26
C THR A 45 -1.56 31.78 25.14
N PHE A 46 -0.93 31.98 23.99
CA PHE A 46 0.42 31.51 23.72
C PHE A 46 1.44 32.51 24.27
N TYR A 47 2.15 32.13 25.34
CA TYR A 47 3.35 32.84 25.77
C TYR A 47 4.50 32.41 24.87
N ASN A 48 4.86 33.25 23.90
CA ASN A 48 6.11 33.09 23.17
C ASN A 48 7.27 33.42 24.12
N GLU A 49 7.88 32.39 24.70
CA GLU A 49 9.09 32.54 25.50
C GLU A 49 10.19 33.21 24.65
N GLU A 50 11.01 34.06 25.28
CA GLU A 50 12.06 34.81 24.58
C GLU A 50 13.07 33.87 23.90
N ILE A 51 13.25 32.68 24.50
CA ILE A 51 14.06 31.58 23.99
C ILE A 51 13.16 30.36 23.88
N MET A 52 12.98 29.84 22.66
CA MET A 52 12.19 28.63 22.38
C MET A 52 13.13 27.46 22.06
N GLN A 53 12.83 26.27 22.58
CA GLN A 53 13.50 25.03 22.18
C GLN A 53 12.85 24.44 20.91
N VAL A 54 13.69 24.14 19.91
CA VAL A 54 13.32 23.40 18.69
C VAL A 54 14.31 22.26 18.52
N GLY A 55 13.91 21.05 18.91
CA GLY A 55 14.80 19.89 18.97
C GLY A 55 15.96 20.11 19.95
N THR A 56 17.20 19.99 19.47
CA THR A 56 18.43 20.26 20.23
C THR A 56 18.91 21.71 20.14
N VAL A 57 18.07 22.65 19.67
CA VAL A 57 18.47 24.05 19.46
C VAL A 57 17.59 25.00 20.27
N LEU A 58 18.20 25.87 21.08
CA LEU A 58 17.55 27.05 21.66
C LEU A 58 17.64 28.22 20.67
N ILE A 59 16.50 28.80 20.30
CA ILE A 59 16.38 29.91 19.35
C ILE A 59 15.72 31.09 20.04
N ASN A 60 16.31 32.28 19.96
CA ASN A 60 15.70 33.50 20.47
C ASN A 60 14.62 33.97 19.48
N THR A 61 13.37 34.01 19.95
CA THR A 61 12.16 34.22 19.15
C THR A 61 12.02 35.66 18.62
N HIS A 62 12.75 36.60 19.20
CA HIS A 62 12.71 38.02 18.85
C HIS A 62 13.80 38.40 17.83
N THR A 63 14.96 37.73 17.87
CA THR A 63 16.12 38.01 17.02
C THR A 63 16.33 36.99 15.90
N ASN A 64 15.58 35.88 15.90
CA ASN A 64 15.75 34.74 14.98
C ASN A 64 17.18 34.17 14.95
N LYS A 65 17.86 34.19 16.10
CA LYS A 65 19.23 33.66 16.27
C LYS A 65 19.25 32.42 17.14
N VAL A 66 20.13 31.48 16.80
CA VAL A 66 20.49 30.37 17.70
C VAL A 66 21.20 30.94 18.92
N VAL A 67 20.67 30.62 20.11
CA VAL A 67 21.24 30.98 21.42
C VAL A 67 22.25 29.92 21.86
N LYS A 68 21.87 28.65 21.75
CA LYS A 68 22.67 27.52 22.23
C LYS A 68 22.23 26.22 21.55
N PHE A 69 23.19 25.34 21.26
CA PHE A 69 22.92 23.92 21.02
C PHE A 69 22.90 23.19 22.37
N LEU A 70 21.83 22.44 22.61
CA LEU A 70 21.68 21.55 23.76
C LEU A 70 22.35 20.21 23.47
N GLU A 71 22.85 19.57 24.52
CA GLU A 71 23.26 18.17 24.44
C GLU A 71 22.02 17.30 24.19
N GLU A 72 22.19 16.21 23.44
CA GLU A 72 21.07 15.39 22.99
C GLU A 72 20.53 14.53 24.14
N ASP A 73 19.35 14.87 24.63
CA ASP A 73 18.75 14.18 25.77
C ASP A 73 18.49 12.69 25.47
N THR A 74 18.99 11.85 26.36
CA THR A 74 18.79 10.39 26.40
C THR A 74 17.33 9.95 26.35
N THR A 75 16.36 10.82 26.71
CA THR A 75 14.92 10.55 26.49
C THR A 75 14.56 10.30 25.02
N LYS A 76 15.41 10.67 24.05
CA LYS A 76 15.28 10.34 22.62
C LYS A 76 15.07 8.83 22.35
N TYR A 77 15.54 7.94 23.23
CA TYR A 77 15.25 6.50 23.13
C TYR A 77 13.79 6.15 23.48
N ALA A 78 13.18 6.85 24.45
CA ALA A 78 11.81 6.59 24.89
C ALA A 78 10.73 6.98 23.85
N TYR A 79 11.09 7.77 22.83
CA TYR A 79 10.20 8.14 21.73
C TYR A 79 10.35 7.26 20.48
N ARG A 80 11.21 6.23 20.52
CA ARG A 80 11.35 5.27 19.43
C ARG A 80 10.23 4.21 19.52
N ALA A 81 9.50 4.00 18.43
CA ALA A 81 8.46 2.97 18.37
C ALA A 81 9.03 1.57 18.69
N GLU A 82 10.28 1.32 18.27
CA GLU A 82 11.04 0.10 18.59
C GLU A 82 11.21 -0.13 20.10
N THR A 83 11.21 0.93 20.92
CA THR A 83 11.45 0.86 22.37
C THR A 83 10.14 0.86 23.18
N THR A 84 9.10 1.56 22.71
CA THR A 84 7.78 1.56 23.37
C THR A 84 6.90 0.36 23.01
N SER A 85 7.18 -0.31 21.89
CA SER A 85 6.29 -1.32 21.28
C SER A 85 4.87 -0.77 21.02
N ARG A 86 4.79 0.50 20.62
CA ARG A 86 3.57 1.23 20.26
C ARG A 86 3.79 2.02 18.98
N PHE A 87 2.74 2.21 18.19
CA PHE A 87 2.76 3.16 17.10
C PHE A 87 2.78 4.60 17.65
N LEU A 88 3.42 5.52 16.92
CA LEU A 88 3.51 6.95 17.28
C LEU A 88 2.32 7.77 16.75
N THR A 89 1.47 7.16 15.94
CA THR A 89 0.28 7.74 15.31
C THR A 89 -0.90 6.80 15.50
N VAL A 90 -2.11 7.37 15.51
CA VAL A 90 -3.37 6.62 15.53
C VAL A 90 -3.44 5.66 14.33
N ASP A 91 -3.80 4.40 14.61
CA ASP A 91 -4.13 3.40 13.60
C ASP A 91 -5.31 3.87 12.73
N PRO A 92 -5.19 3.90 11.39
CA PRO A 92 -6.29 4.25 10.48
C PRO A 92 -7.56 3.41 10.64
N LEU A 93 -7.47 2.19 11.19
CA LEU A 93 -8.59 1.29 11.44
C LEU A 93 -9.07 1.28 12.91
N ALA A 94 -8.63 2.25 13.72
CA ALA A 94 -9.00 2.37 15.13
C ALA A 94 -10.53 2.32 15.40
N GLU A 95 -11.35 2.83 14.47
CA GLU A 95 -12.82 2.83 14.58
C GLU A 95 -13.46 1.44 14.42
N GLU A 96 -12.71 0.40 14.02
CA GLU A 96 -13.17 -0.99 14.02
C GLU A 96 -12.87 -1.70 15.35
N PHE A 97 -11.97 -1.15 16.18
CA PHE A 97 -11.38 -1.84 17.34
C PHE A 97 -11.49 -1.07 18.66
N TYR A 98 -12.64 -0.46 18.97
CA TYR A 98 -12.91 0.33 20.19
C TYR A 98 -12.46 -0.29 21.52
N SER A 99 -12.41 -1.62 21.63
CA SER A 99 -11.93 -2.35 22.82
C SER A 99 -10.42 -2.31 23.02
N TRP A 100 -9.66 -1.75 22.07
CA TRP A 100 -8.20 -1.72 22.03
C TRP A 100 -7.66 -0.29 21.92
N SER A 101 -6.43 -0.08 22.37
CA SER A 101 -5.75 1.21 22.23
C SER A 101 -5.35 1.42 20.75
N PRO A 102 -5.62 2.58 20.14
CA PRO A 102 -5.33 2.85 18.72
C PRO A 102 -3.82 3.05 18.39
N TYR A 103 -2.95 2.57 19.28
CA TYR A 103 -1.50 2.57 19.16
C TYR A 103 -0.91 1.17 19.47
N VAL A 104 -1.73 0.13 19.57
CA VAL A 104 -1.30 -1.23 19.96
C VAL A 104 -0.60 -1.95 18.80
N TYR A 105 0.64 -2.37 19.03
CA TYR A 105 1.29 -3.33 18.14
C TYR A 105 0.68 -4.72 18.34
N VAL A 106 0.10 -5.29 17.27
CA VAL A 106 -0.45 -6.66 17.16
C VAL A 106 -1.29 -7.15 18.36
N MET A 107 -2.19 -6.32 18.87
CA MET A 107 -3.05 -6.64 20.04
C MET A 107 -2.27 -7.14 21.28
N ASN A 108 -1.04 -6.66 21.48
CA ASN A 108 -0.08 -7.12 22.50
C ASN A 108 0.42 -8.58 22.34
N ASN A 109 0.36 -9.18 21.15
CA ASN A 109 0.82 -10.57 20.88
C ASN A 109 2.04 -10.67 19.93
N PRO A 110 3.17 -9.97 20.18
CA PRO A 110 4.34 -9.92 19.28
C PRO A 110 5.14 -11.23 19.18
N ILE A 111 4.78 -12.26 19.94
CA ILE A 111 5.40 -13.59 19.87
C ILE A 111 4.79 -14.43 18.73
N ASN A 112 3.50 -14.24 18.45
CA ASN A 112 2.74 -15.06 17.49
C ASN A 112 2.24 -14.26 16.27
N ALA A 113 2.25 -12.93 16.34
CA ALA A 113 1.84 -12.03 15.26
C ALA A 113 2.89 -10.94 15.04
N VAL A 114 3.05 -10.52 13.79
CA VAL A 114 3.97 -9.45 13.38
C VAL A 114 3.24 -8.56 12.39
N ASP A 115 3.01 -7.29 12.72
CA ASP A 115 2.47 -6.33 11.77
C ASP A 115 3.62 -5.77 10.95
N LEU A 116 3.74 -6.30 9.73
CA LEU A 116 4.88 -6.05 8.85
C LEU A 116 4.72 -4.80 7.99
N ARG A 117 3.47 -4.37 7.69
CA ARG A 117 3.10 -3.23 6.83
C ARG A 117 1.61 -3.09 6.49
N GLY A 118 0.72 -3.91 7.06
CA GLY A 118 -0.60 -4.17 6.43
C GLY A 118 -0.45 -4.78 5.02
N ASP A 119 0.48 -5.73 4.85
CA ASP A 119 0.90 -6.25 3.55
C ASP A 119 -0.17 -7.10 2.83
N SER A 120 -0.10 -7.10 1.50
CA SER A 120 -1.10 -7.72 0.62
C SER A 120 -1.03 -9.24 0.50
N VAL A 121 0.07 -9.89 0.89
CA VAL A 121 0.13 -11.34 1.05
C VAL A 121 0.77 -11.68 2.39
N TRP A 122 0.03 -12.38 3.24
CA TRP A 122 0.49 -12.81 4.57
C TRP A 122 -0.16 -14.13 4.98
N PHE A 123 0.34 -14.75 6.04
CA PHE A 123 -0.06 -16.11 6.43
C PHE A 123 -0.34 -16.22 7.92
N THR A 124 -1.45 -16.87 8.25
CA THR A 124 -1.71 -17.46 9.57
C THR A 124 -1.41 -18.95 9.56
N ILE A 125 -1.06 -19.52 10.72
CA ILE A 125 -0.95 -20.97 10.92
C ILE A 125 -1.65 -21.33 12.23
N ASP A 126 -2.67 -22.19 12.15
CA ASP A 126 -3.35 -22.79 13.30
C ASP A 126 -3.69 -24.25 13.01
N ASN A 127 -3.51 -25.15 13.99
CA ASN A 127 -3.90 -26.56 13.92
C ASN A 127 -3.64 -27.25 12.55
N ASP A 128 -2.41 -27.09 12.04
CA ASP A 128 -1.90 -27.63 10.77
C ASP A 128 -2.60 -27.12 9.49
N ILE A 129 -3.35 -26.03 9.63
CA ILE A 129 -3.91 -25.23 8.55
C ILE A 129 -3.06 -23.95 8.43
N ALA A 130 -2.44 -23.75 7.27
CA ALA A 130 -1.87 -22.45 6.90
C ALA A 130 -2.90 -21.71 6.04
N THR A 131 -3.28 -20.48 6.40
CA THR A 131 -4.17 -19.66 5.55
C THR A 131 -3.36 -18.58 4.88
N MET A 132 -3.29 -18.62 3.55
CA MET A 132 -2.77 -17.54 2.73
C MET A 132 -3.84 -16.46 2.58
N HIS A 133 -3.62 -15.31 3.21
CA HIS A 133 -4.44 -14.11 3.02
C HIS A 133 -3.86 -13.29 1.87
N VAL A 134 -4.71 -12.84 0.95
CA VAL A 134 -4.33 -12.11 -0.27
C VAL A 134 -5.28 -10.94 -0.48
N THR A 135 -4.77 -9.71 -0.47
CA THR A 135 -5.52 -8.47 -0.72
C THR A 135 -4.98 -7.78 -1.96
N GLY A 136 -5.86 -7.36 -2.88
CA GLY A 136 -5.40 -6.65 -4.07
C GLY A 136 -6.47 -6.01 -4.93
N LYS A 137 -5.97 -5.37 -5.99
CA LYS A 137 -6.74 -4.58 -6.95
C LYS A 137 -6.55 -5.09 -8.36
N VAL A 138 -7.60 -5.06 -9.16
CA VAL A 138 -7.52 -5.21 -10.62
C VAL A 138 -7.96 -3.92 -11.31
N ILE A 139 -7.09 -3.36 -12.14
CA ILE A 139 -7.31 -2.09 -12.85
C ILE A 139 -7.29 -2.32 -14.36
N ASN A 140 -8.23 -1.69 -15.09
CA ASN A 140 -8.19 -1.70 -16.55
C ASN A 140 -7.35 -0.54 -17.05
N ARG A 141 -6.37 -0.83 -17.91
CA ARG A 141 -5.52 0.14 -18.61
C ARG A 141 -5.45 -0.15 -20.11
N SER A 142 -6.35 -1.01 -20.60
CA SER A 142 -6.52 -1.38 -22.01
C SER A 142 -7.63 -0.58 -22.69
N SER A 143 -7.76 -0.77 -24.01
CA SER A 143 -8.89 -0.30 -24.80
C SER A 143 -10.14 -1.21 -24.72
N ASP A 144 -10.02 -2.42 -24.15
CA ASP A 144 -11.12 -3.39 -24.04
C ASP A 144 -12.17 -2.97 -23.00
N ASN A 145 -13.46 -3.18 -23.32
CA ASN A 145 -14.55 -3.11 -22.34
C ASN A 145 -14.54 -4.39 -21.49
N ILE A 146 -14.10 -4.28 -20.24
CA ILE A 146 -13.98 -5.44 -19.33
C ILE A 146 -14.94 -5.30 -18.15
N ASN A 147 -15.74 -6.33 -17.89
CA ASN A 147 -16.47 -6.45 -16.62
C ASN A 147 -15.47 -6.67 -15.47
N MET A 148 -15.07 -5.60 -14.79
CA MET A 148 -14.04 -5.65 -13.75
C MET A 148 -14.45 -6.44 -12.51
N ALA A 149 -15.74 -6.54 -12.21
CA ALA A 149 -16.25 -7.39 -11.13
C ALA A 149 -16.10 -8.89 -11.48
N ARG A 150 -16.38 -9.27 -12.75
CA ARG A 150 -16.06 -10.60 -13.29
C ARG A 150 -14.55 -10.87 -13.22
N ALA A 151 -13.72 -9.93 -13.66
CA ALA A 151 -12.27 -10.08 -13.64
C ALA A 151 -11.73 -10.34 -12.23
N ALA A 152 -12.10 -9.50 -11.26
CA ALA A 152 -11.73 -9.63 -9.85
C ALA A 152 -12.14 -11.00 -9.26
N LYS A 153 -13.40 -11.41 -9.48
CA LYS A 153 -13.93 -12.70 -9.02
C LYS A 153 -13.21 -13.90 -9.65
N ASN A 154 -12.90 -13.82 -10.95
CA ASN A 154 -12.22 -14.89 -11.68
C ASN A 154 -10.74 -15.02 -11.26
N LEU A 155 -10.05 -13.90 -10.99
CA LEU A 155 -8.72 -13.89 -10.38
C LEU A 155 -8.73 -14.55 -8.99
N ALA A 156 -9.62 -14.10 -8.09
CA ALA A 156 -9.71 -14.63 -6.73
C ALA A 156 -10.04 -16.13 -6.70
N SER A 157 -10.96 -16.58 -7.56
CA SER A 157 -11.28 -18.00 -7.72
C SER A 157 -10.11 -18.81 -8.29
N GLY A 158 -9.37 -18.26 -9.26
CA GLY A 158 -8.20 -18.90 -9.85
C GLY A 158 -7.07 -19.12 -8.85
N ILE A 159 -6.71 -18.09 -8.08
CA ILE A 159 -5.70 -18.15 -7.02
C ILE A 159 -6.11 -19.17 -5.96
N SER A 160 -7.36 -19.09 -5.48
CA SER A 160 -7.86 -20.00 -4.44
C SER A 160 -7.78 -21.47 -4.85
N LYS A 161 -8.14 -21.79 -6.10
CA LYS A 161 -8.05 -23.15 -6.66
C LYS A 161 -6.60 -23.63 -6.84
N ALA A 162 -5.74 -22.77 -7.37
CA ALA A 162 -4.38 -23.16 -7.76
C ALA A 162 -3.46 -23.40 -6.55
N PHE A 163 -3.55 -22.51 -5.54
CA PHE A 163 -2.64 -22.49 -4.40
C PHE A 163 -3.17 -23.21 -3.16
N GLY A 164 -4.49 -23.31 -2.99
CA GLY A 164 -5.10 -24.13 -1.93
C GLY A 164 -4.74 -25.62 -2.05
N GLY A 165 -4.79 -26.36 -0.92
CA GLY A 165 -4.56 -27.80 -0.86
C GLY A 165 -3.41 -28.23 0.07
N LYS A 166 -3.19 -29.54 0.20
CA LYS A 166 -2.19 -30.11 1.11
C LYS A 166 -0.75 -29.83 0.66
N PHE A 167 0.15 -29.72 1.62
CA PHE A 167 1.59 -29.63 1.44
C PHE A 167 2.35 -30.23 2.62
N GLU A 168 3.66 -30.44 2.49
CA GLU A 168 4.48 -31.06 3.53
C GLU A 168 5.74 -30.24 3.79
N VAL A 169 6.08 -30.08 5.07
CA VAL A 169 7.29 -29.39 5.54
C VAL A 169 7.88 -30.22 6.66
N ASN A 170 9.18 -30.55 6.57
CA ASN A 170 9.92 -31.30 7.59
C ASN A 170 9.24 -32.62 8.03
N GLY A 171 8.61 -33.34 7.09
CA GLY A 171 7.89 -34.60 7.36
C GLY A 171 6.50 -34.43 7.97
N LYS A 172 6.01 -33.20 8.17
CA LYS A 172 4.67 -32.89 8.66
C LYS A 172 3.77 -32.36 7.55
N THR A 173 2.57 -32.93 7.42
CA THR A 173 1.56 -32.48 6.45
C THR A 173 0.75 -31.30 6.99
N TYR A 174 0.61 -30.25 6.18
CA TYR A 174 -0.21 -29.07 6.41
C TYR A 174 -1.28 -28.93 5.32
N THR A 175 -2.31 -28.13 5.56
CA THR A 175 -3.31 -27.75 4.54
C THR A 175 -3.27 -26.26 4.28
N MET A 176 -2.97 -25.85 3.04
CA MET A 176 -3.09 -24.48 2.59
C MET A 176 -4.57 -24.14 2.34
N LYS A 177 -5.12 -23.23 3.13
CA LYS A 177 -6.34 -22.47 2.80
C LYS A 177 -5.97 -21.14 2.16
N THR A 178 -6.94 -20.50 1.52
CA THR A 178 -6.77 -19.21 0.84
C THR A 178 -7.95 -18.29 1.15
N ASP A 179 -7.65 -17.09 1.62
CA ASP A 179 -8.58 -15.96 1.76
C ASP A 179 -8.14 -14.91 0.74
N VAL A 180 -8.93 -14.70 -0.32
CA VAL A 180 -8.49 -13.94 -1.50
C VAL A 180 -9.49 -12.83 -1.83
N GLN A 181 -9.08 -11.61 -1.50
CA GLN A 181 -9.87 -10.40 -1.57
C GLN A 181 -9.32 -9.50 -2.68
N ILE A 182 -9.73 -9.79 -3.92
CA ILE A 182 -9.43 -8.94 -5.09
C ILE A 182 -10.67 -8.10 -5.41
N THR A 183 -10.47 -6.79 -5.54
CA THR A 183 -11.52 -5.82 -5.90
C THR A 183 -11.14 -5.03 -7.15
N ALA A 184 -12.12 -4.44 -7.83
CA ALA A 184 -11.84 -3.54 -8.95
C ALA A 184 -11.27 -2.19 -8.45
N ALA A 185 -10.40 -1.60 -9.25
CA ALA A 185 -9.96 -0.20 -9.13
C ALA A 185 -10.38 0.56 -10.40
N SER A 186 -10.93 1.77 -10.22
CA SER A 186 -11.30 2.67 -11.33
C SER A 186 -10.12 3.56 -11.74
N SER A 187 -9.24 3.83 -10.78
CA SER A 187 -8.08 4.71 -10.88
C SER A 187 -6.92 4.15 -10.04
N MET A 188 -5.75 4.76 -10.13
CA MET A 188 -4.66 4.45 -9.19
C MET A 188 -4.91 4.97 -7.78
N ASP A 189 -5.85 5.89 -7.57
CA ASP A 189 -6.19 6.41 -6.25
C ASP A 189 -6.96 5.39 -5.39
N ASP A 190 -7.69 4.46 -6.04
CA ASP A 190 -8.34 3.32 -5.39
C ASP A 190 -7.35 2.21 -4.95
N VAL A 191 -6.05 2.38 -5.23
CA VAL A 191 -4.98 1.41 -4.96
C VAL A 191 -4.09 1.92 -3.83
N SER A 192 -4.08 1.17 -2.72
CA SER A 192 -3.24 1.39 -1.55
C SER A 192 -1.82 0.89 -1.82
N ALA A 193 -0.79 1.46 -1.16
CA ALA A 193 0.61 1.01 -1.32
C ALA A 193 0.86 -0.44 -0.82
N SER A 194 -0.06 -0.98 -0.03
CA SER A 194 -0.10 -2.38 0.39
C SER A 194 -0.46 -3.31 -0.78
N ASP A 195 -1.50 -3.02 -1.55
CA ASP A 195 -2.18 -3.90 -2.53
C ASP A 195 -1.23 -4.62 -3.52
N HIS A 196 -1.52 -5.91 -3.80
CA HIS A 196 -1.10 -6.52 -5.07
C HIS A 196 -1.98 -5.97 -6.20
N LEU A 197 -1.37 -5.66 -7.35
CA LEU A 197 -2.03 -4.96 -8.46
C LEU A 197 -1.96 -5.75 -9.76
N PHE A 198 -3.14 -6.17 -10.25
CA PHE A 198 -3.33 -6.81 -11.54
C PHE A 198 -3.69 -5.75 -12.59
N VAL A 199 -2.85 -5.56 -13.61
CA VAL A 199 -2.97 -4.48 -14.59
C VAL A 199 -3.37 -5.05 -15.96
N LEU A 200 -4.65 -4.92 -16.33
CA LEU A 200 -5.16 -5.40 -17.62
C LEU A 200 -4.78 -4.41 -18.74
N SER A 201 -4.06 -4.88 -19.76
CA SER A 201 -3.40 -4.05 -20.78
C SER A 201 -3.59 -4.61 -22.19
N ASP A 202 -3.59 -3.75 -23.22
CA ASP A 202 -3.67 -4.19 -24.62
C ASP A 202 -2.46 -5.04 -25.05
N LYS A 203 -2.64 -5.87 -26.09
CA LYS A 203 -1.53 -6.53 -26.79
C LYS A 203 -0.90 -5.54 -27.77
N ILE A 204 0.43 -5.41 -27.75
CA ILE A 204 1.15 -4.53 -28.68
C ILE A 204 1.80 -5.36 -29.80
N GLU A 205 1.22 -5.29 -30.99
CA GLU A 205 1.85 -5.69 -32.24
C GLU A 205 2.40 -4.45 -32.96
N PRO A 206 3.52 -4.54 -33.71
CA PRO A 206 4.29 -5.74 -34.08
C PRO A 206 5.54 -5.95 -33.20
N ALA A 207 5.46 -5.68 -31.89
CA ALA A 207 6.65 -5.56 -31.04
C ALA A 207 7.31 -6.89 -30.59
N ASP A 208 6.99 -8.02 -31.24
CA ASP A 208 7.40 -9.39 -30.87
C ASP A 208 7.43 -9.65 -29.35
N ILE A 209 6.22 -9.63 -28.77
CA ILE A 209 5.96 -9.91 -27.36
C ILE A 209 5.20 -11.25 -27.23
N PRO A 210 5.87 -12.43 -27.24
CA PRO A 210 5.27 -13.75 -27.00
C PRO A 210 4.61 -14.00 -25.62
N GLY A 211 4.41 -12.98 -24.78
CA GLY A 211 3.93 -13.11 -23.40
C GLY A 211 2.52 -12.59 -23.22
N ARG A 212 1.63 -13.41 -22.63
CA ARG A 212 0.27 -12.98 -22.22
C ARG A 212 0.23 -12.21 -20.91
N ALA A 213 1.26 -12.34 -20.08
CA ALA A 213 1.37 -11.64 -18.81
C ALA A 213 2.85 -11.54 -18.38
N ALA A 214 3.14 -10.71 -17.37
CA ALA A 214 4.44 -10.62 -16.71
C ALA A 214 4.33 -9.94 -15.33
N THR A 215 5.07 -10.47 -14.36
CA THR A 215 5.25 -9.91 -13.01
C THR A 215 6.41 -8.91 -12.98
N ASN A 216 6.32 -7.89 -12.13
CA ASN A 216 7.32 -6.83 -12.03
C ASN A 216 8.68 -7.31 -11.48
N GLU A 217 8.67 -8.15 -10.45
CA GLU A 217 9.84 -8.82 -9.90
C GLU A 217 9.46 -10.13 -9.20
N MET A 218 10.44 -11.01 -8.95
CA MET A 218 10.23 -12.23 -8.19
C MET A 218 9.91 -11.93 -6.72
N GLY A 219 8.67 -12.15 -6.30
CA GLY A 219 8.14 -11.71 -5.01
C GLY A 219 7.41 -10.35 -5.03
N GLY A 220 7.23 -9.75 -6.20
CA GLY A 220 6.76 -8.37 -6.38
C GLY A 220 5.25 -8.20 -6.50
N LYS A 221 4.78 -6.99 -6.15
CA LYS A 221 3.34 -6.69 -6.03
C LYS A 221 2.55 -6.52 -7.34
N VAL A 222 3.17 -6.44 -8.53
CA VAL A 222 2.47 -6.00 -9.76
C VAL A 222 2.57 -7.00 -10.89
N MET A 223 1.43 -7.32 -11.49
CA MET A 223 1.28 -8.32 -12.56
C MET A 223 0.54 -7.70 -13.74
N SER A 224 1.25 -7.41 -14.81
CA SER A 224 0.67 -6.91 -16.07
C SER A 224 0.15 -8.08 -16.89
N ILE A 225 -1.09 -8.01 -17.36
CA ILE A 225 -1.80 -9.11 -18.01
C ILE A 225 -2.51 -8.60 -19.27
N TRP A 226 -2.56 -9.42 -20.31
CA TRP A 226 -3.31 -9.13 -21.52
C TRP A 226 -4.82 -9.08 -21.24
N ALA A 227 -5.43 -7.93 -21.57
CA ALA A 227 -6.84 -7.65 -21.41
C ALA A 227 -7.78 -8.63 -22.13
N GLY A 228 -7.34 -9.19 -23.27
CA GLY A 228 -8.10 -10.18 -24.04
C GLY A 228 -8.37 -11.50 -23.31
N ASP A 229 -7.61 -11.84 -22.25
CA ASP A 229 -7.97 -12.96 -21.36
C ASP A 229 -9.28 -12.66 -20.57
N PHE A 230 -9.74 -11.39 -20.51
CA PHE A 230 -10.92 -10.94 -19.76
C PHE A 230 -12.01 -10.23 -20.60
N ALA A 231 -11.73 -9.85 -21.85
CA ALA A 231 -12.60 -9.03 -22.69
C ALA A 231 -13.88 -9.73 -23.22
N ASP A 232 -13.95 -11.07 -23.17
CA ASP A 232 -15.07 -11.83 -23.75
C ASP A 232 -16.39 -11.69 -22.96
N ASP A 233 -17.23 -10.71 -23.32
CA ASP A 233 -18.55 -10.47 -22.71
C ASP A 233 -19.66 -11.47 -23.12
N ASN A 234 -19.38 -12.49 -23.94
CA ASN A 234 -20.36 -13.48 -24.39
C ASN A 234 -20.88 -14.39 -23.26
N TRP A 235 -22.15 -14.80 -23.30
CA TRP A 235 -22.74 -15.62 -22.21
C TRP A 235 -22.02 -16.97 -21.99
N LEU A 236 -21.50 -17.59 -23.06
CA LEU A 236 -20.72 -18.83 -22.98
C LEU A 236 -19.36 -18.65 -22.29
N SER A 237 -18.58 -17.61 -22.60
CA SER A 237 -17.30 -17.32 -21.93
C SER A 237 -17.51 -16.94 -20.46
N ASN A 238 -18.57 -16.17 -20.16
CA ASN A 238 -19.00 -15.88 -18.79
C ASN A 238 -19.30 -17.15 -17.95
N THR A 239 -19.73 -18.26 -18.59
CA THR A 239 -20.16 -19.49 -17.90
C THR A 239 -19.07 -20.58 -17.86
N LEU A 240 -18.17 -20.63 -18.85
CA LEU A 240 -17.11 -21.65 -19.00
C LEU A 240 -15.69 -21.10 -18.75
N SER A 241 -15.57 -20.06 -17.92
CA SER A 241 -14.31 -19.38 -17.56
C SER A 241 -13.35 -20.26 -16.72
N TYR A 242 -12.70 -21.26 -17.34
CA TYR A 242 -11.72 -22.13 -16.68
C TYR A 242 -10.26 -21.94 -17.15
N ASN A 243 -10.02 -21.45 -18.38
CA ASN A 243 -8.67 -21.36 -18.95
C ASN A 243 -8.05 -19.95 -18.93
N ASN A 244 -8.85 -18.89 -19.11
CA ASN A 244 -8.29 -17.57 -19.40
C ASN A 244 -7.47 -16.95 -18.24
N THR A 245 -7.86 -17.18 -16.98
CA THR A 245 -7.11 -16.62 -15.84
C THR A 245 -5.79 -17.34 -15.55
N ARG A 246 -5.44 -18.41 -16.28
CA ARG A 246 -4.17 -19.13 -16.07
C ARG A 246 -2.97 -18.20 -16.15
N SER A 247 -2.93 -17.29 -17.13
CA SER A 247 -1.87 -16.29 -17.30
C SER A 247 -1.68 -15.49 -16.01
N SER A 248 -2.77 -14.92 -15.48
CA SER A 248 -2.77 -14.10 -14.28
C SER A 248 -2.38 -14.84 -13.00
N VAL A 249 -2.83 -16.09 -12.86
CA VAL A 249 -2.57 -16.92 -11.69
C VAL A 249 -1.14 -17.46 -11.70
N HIS A 250 -0.57 -17.70 -12.89
CA HIS A 250 0.86 -17.99 -13.09
C HIS A 250 1.75 -16.81 -12.65
N GLU A 251 1.42 -15.58 -13.07
CA GLU A 251 2.11 -14.38 -12.58
C GLU A 251 1.97 -14.20 -11.06
N PHE A 252 0.79 -14.47 -10.48
CA PHE A 252 0.66 -14.49 -9.02
C PHE A 252 1.58 -15.54 -8.36
N GLY A 253 1.92 -16.64 -9.04
CA GLY A 253 2.95 -17.57 -8.59
C GLY A 253 4.36 -16.97 -8.55
N HIS A 254 4.71 -16.08 -9.49
CA HIS A 254 5.94 -15.30 -9.45
C HIS A 254 5.91 -14.21 -8.36
N ALA A 255 4.76 -13.60 -8.10
CA ALA A 255 4.53 -12.72 -6.96
C ALA A 255 4.65 -13.44 -5.60
N LEU A 256 4.33 -14.76 -5.56
CA LEU A 256 4.62 -15.67 -4.44
C LEU A 256 6.05 -16.26 -4.46
N GLY A 257 6.90 -15.80 -5.38
CA GLY A 257 8.32 -16.15 -5.45
C GLY A 257 8.64 -17.56 -5.99
N LEU A 258 7.74 -18.18 -6.76
CA LEU A 258 8.00 -19.44 -7.47
C LEU A 258 8.65 -19.20 -8.84
N SER A 259 9.82 -19.81 -9.13
CA SER A 259 10.42 -19.82 -10.48
C SER A 259 9.92 -21.01 -11.30
N HIS A 260 10.11 -21.00 -12.63
CA HIS A 260 9.83 -22.18 -13.48
C HIS A 260 10.76 -23.35 -13.17
N GLU A 261 11.95 -23.09 -12.60
CA GLU A 261 12.89 -24.13 -12.13
C GLU A 261 12.29 -24.95 -10.97
N SER A 262 11.37 -24.35 -10.20
CA SER A 262 10.59 -25.06 -9.16
C SER A 262 9.46 -25.93 -9.72
N ALA A 263 9.28 -25.96 -11.04
CA ALA A 263 8.09 -26.49 -11.70
C ALA A 263 8.40 -27.73 -12.53
N SER A 264 7.59 -28.78 -12.35
CA SER A 264 7.68 -30.02 -13.11
C SER A 264 6.30 -30.64 -13.35
N GLY A 265 6.15 -31.30 -14.51
CA GLY A 265 4.94 -32.00 -14.92
C GLY A 265 3.87 -31.12 -15.58
N TRP A 266 3.21 -31.67 -16.60
CA TRP A 266 2.25 -30.96 -17.47
C TRP A 266 1.02 -30.36 -16.78
N ARG A 267 0.73 -30.74 -15.53
CA ARG A 267 -0.39 -30.25 -14.71
C ARG A 267 -0.01 -29.09 -13.78
N ASN A 268 1.27 -28.73 -13.72
CA ASN A 268 1.82 -27.68 -12.87
C ASN A 268 1.55 -26.29 -13.47
N LEU A 269 1.05 -25.37 -12.64
CA LEU A 269 0.82 -23.97 -13.01
C LEU A 269 2.10 -23.26 -13.47
N MET A 270 3.23 -23.50 -12.80
CA MET A 270 4.48 -22.76 -13.02
C MET A 270 5.32 -23.32 -14.16
N VAL A 271 4.84 -24.33 -14.89
CA VAL A 271 5.49 -24.77 -16.14
C VAL A 271 5.02 -23.86 -17.28
N GLN A 272 5.96 -23.29 -18.01
CA GLN A 272 5.72 -22.46 -19.18
C GLN A 272 5.06 -23.28 -20.32
N GLY A 273 4.11 -22.69 -21.05
CA GLY A 273 3.44 -23.31 -22.21
C GLY A 273 2.50 -24.50 -21.91
N ALA A 274 2.58 -25.12 -20.73
CA ALA A 274 1.72 -26.24 -20.34
C ALA A 274 0.28 -25.79 -19.98
N GLY A 275 -0.68 -26.71 -20.08
CA GLY A 275 -2.07 -26.48 -19.67
C GLY A 275 -2.34 -26.60 -18.16
N GLY A 276 -1.30 -26.73 -17.33
CA GLY A 276 -1.42 -26.97 -15.88
C GLY A 276 -1.96 -25.77 -15.10
N THR A 277 -2.78 -26.03 -14.08
CA THR A 277 -3.53 -24.99 -13.33
C THR A 277 -3.28 -24.96 -11.83
N ASN A 278 -2.57 -25.95 -11.26
CA ASN A 278 -2.35 -26.09 -9.82
C ASN A 278 -0.86 -26.11 -9.46
N VAL A 279 -0.49 -25.70 -8.24
CA VAL A 279 0.87 -25.91 -7.72
C VAL A 279 1.02 -27.21 -6.91
N THR A 280 2.26 -27.67 -6.80
CA THR A 280 2.65 -28.89 -6.06
C THR A 280 2.77 -28.66 -4.54
N SER A 281 2.88 -29.77 -3.78
CA SER A 281 3.21 -29.75 -2.35
C SER A 281 4.48 -28.94 -2.06
N SER A 282 5.57 -29.25 -2.78
CA SER A 282 6.87 -28.54 -2.65
C SER A 282 6.71 -27.04 -2.88
N GLN A 283 6.00 -26.64 -3.94
CA GLN A 283 5.76 -25.22 -4.23
C GLN A 283 4.95 -24.50 -3.13
N ARG A 284 3.92 -25.14 -2.55
CA ARG A 284 3.22 -24.57 -1.37
C ARG A 284 4.15 -24.39 -0.16
N GLY A 285 5.03 -25.35 0.10
CA GLY A 285 6.08 -25.22 1.12
C GLY A 285 7.06 -24.06 0.83
N SER A 286 7.49 -23.93 -0.43
CA SER A 286 8.36 -22.84 -0.89
C SER A 286 7.72 -21.46 -0.74
N ILE A 287 6.39 -21.34 -0.88
CA ILE A 287 5.65 -20.10 -0.66
C ILE A 287 5.71 -19.68 0.82
N ILE A 288 5.47 -20.62 1.75
CA ILE A 288 5.60 -20.37 3.21
C ILE A 288 7.04 -19.96 3.56
N TYR A 289 8.03 -20.64 2.99
CA TYR A 289 9.44 -20.29 3.17
C TYR A 289 9.76 -18.90 2.64
N ASN A 290 9.30 -18.54 1.43
CA ASN A 290 9.49 -17.21 0.85
C ASN A 290 8.86 -16.11 1.73
N TYR A 291 7.68 -16.34 2.31
CA TYR A 291 7.06 -15.44 3.28
C TYR A 291 7.94 -15.26 4.53
N GLN A 292 8.35 -16.36 5.16
CA GLN A 292 9.22 -16.35 6.35
C GLN A 292 10.59 -15.69 6.11
N GLN A 293 11.09 -15.73 4.87
CA GLN A 293 12.33 -15.08 4.45
C GLN A 293 12.15 -13.62 4.00
N GLY A 294 10.96 -13.03 4.14
CA GLY A 294 10.68 -11.64 3.72
C GLY A 294 10.79 -11.42 2.21
N ARG A 295 10.57 -12.47 1.40
CA ARG A 295 10.76 -12.45 -0.06
C ARG A 295 9.48 -12.14 -0.85
N LEU A 296 8.35 -11.92 -0.18
CA LEU A 296 7.08 -11.51 -0.78
C LEU A 296 6.83 -10.02 -0.58
N ASN A 297 5.79 -9.48 -1.22
CA ASN A 297 5.37 -8.07 -1.09
C ASN A 297 6.47 -7.06 -1.47
N LYS A 298 7.34 -7.41 -2.42
CA LYS A 298 8.44 -6.56 -2.86
C LYS A 298 7.99 -5.42 -3.78
N GLY A 299 8.80 -4.37 -3.76
CA GLY A 299 8.63 -3.18 -4.58
C GLY A 299 7.45 -2.30 -4.16
N SER A 300 7.42 -1.09 -4.69
CA SER A 300 6.21 -0.27 -4.71
C SER A 300 5.29 -0.78 -5.83
N ASN A 301 3.99 -0.90 -5.56
CA ASN A 301 3.02 -1.27 -6.60
C ASN A 301 2.71 -0.13 -7.59
N SER A 302 3.19 1.06 -7.29
CA SER A 302 2.91 2.29 -8.01
C SER A 302 4.12 3.21 -8.02
N MET A 303 4.15 4.13 -8.98
CA MET A 303 5.19 5.14 -9.15
C MET A 303 4.62 6.42 -9.75
N ILE A 304 5.38 7.53 -9.69
CA ILE A 304 4.98 8.81 -10.27
C ILE A 304 5.61 8.98 -11.66
N VAL A 305 4.79 9.23 -12.69
CA VAL A 305 5.23 9.57 -14.05
C VAL A 305 4.41 10.77 -14.53
N GLY A 306 5.08 11.85 -14.97
CA GLY A 306 4.42 13.07 -15.44
C GLY A 306 3.58 13.77 -14.35
N GLY A 307 3.85 13.53 -13.07
CA GLY A 307 3.08 14.03 -11.93
C GLY A 307 1.89 13.14 -11.51
N ALA A 308 1.55 12.09 -12.27
CA ALA A 308 0.45 11.18 -11.98
C ALA A 308 0.93 9.84 -11.40
N ARG A 309 0.15 9.24 -10.48
CA ARG A 309 0.38 7.87 -9.98
C ARG A 309 0.01 6.85 -11.06
N GLN A 310 0.94 5.95 -11.39
CA GLN A 310 0.78 4.88 -12.38
C GLN A 310 1.18 3.53 -11.75
N PRO A 311 0.71 2.38 -12.27
CA PRO A 311 1.22 1.07 -11.87
C PRO A 311 2.72 0.96 -12.14
N ASN A 312 3.48 0.43 -11.19
CA ASN A 312 4.91 0.17 -11.35
C ASN A 312 5.15 -1.31 -11.69
N PRO A 313 5.51 -1.68 -12.94
CA PRO A 313 5.84 -0.88 -14.11
C PRO A 313 4.69 -0.75 -15.15
N THR A 314 4.71 0.28 -16.01
CA THR A 314 3.75 0.47 -17.13
C THR A 314 4.38 0.81 -18.49
N TYR A 315 3.63 0.55 -19.58
CA TYR A 315 4.18 0.30 -20.92
C TYR A 315 4.04 1.47 -21.92
N LYS A 316 5.04 1.59 -22.82
CA LYS A 316 4.99 2.33 -24.09
C LYS A 316 5.65 1.54 -25.21
N TYR A 317 5.71 2.22 -26.33
CA TYR A 317 6.52 1.96 -27.50
C TYR A 317 6.90 3.33 -28.09
N TYR A 318 7.83 3.36 -29.04
CA TYR A 318 8.04 4.53 -29.89
C TYR A 318 7.09 4.43 -31.07
N ASN A 319 6.29 5.46 -31.33
CA ASN A 319 5.26 5.42 -32.37
C ASN A 319 5.86 5.90 -33.70
N THR A 320 6.17 4.96 -34.60
CA THR A 320 6.77 5.22 -35.91
C THR A 320 5.90 6.06 -36.84
N ASN A 321 4.57 5.90 -36.74
CA ASN A 321 3.60 6.70 -37.51
C ASN A 321 3.55 8.15 -36.99
N ASN A 322 3.55 8.33 -35.67
CA ASN A 322 3.37 9.62 -35.00
C ASN A 322 4.69 10.33 -34.62
N LYS A 323 5.85 9.73 -34.94
CA LYS A 323 7.21 10.27 -34.70
C LYS A 323 7.46 10.74 -33.26
N ARG A 324 6.97 10.00 -32.25
CA ARG A 324 7.04 10.41 -30.83
C ARG A 324 7.20 9.26 -29.83
N PHE A 325 7.65 9.60 -28.62
CA PHE A 325 7.83 8.71 -27.47
C PHE A 325 6.82 9.01 -26.34
N GLU A 326 6.35 7.98 -25.62
CA GLU A 326 5.67 8.07 -24.30
C GLU A 326 6.50 7.39 -23.17
N VAL A 327 6.00 6.54 -22.26
CA VAL A 327 6.79 5.84 -21.17
C VAL A 327 6.24 4.42 -20.83
N ILE A 328 6.99 3.30 -20.65
CA ILE A 328 8.47 3.09 -20.59
C ILE A 328 8.92 2.67 -19.19
N HIS A 329 8.28 1.62 -18.68
CA HIS A 329 8.86 0.69 -17.73
C HIS A 329 8.77 -0.78 -18.21
N ILE A 330 9.91 -1.45 -18.08
CA ILE A 330 10.22 -2.89 -18.06
C ILE A 330 9.00 -3.78 -17.71
N ASN A 331 8.66 -4.88 -18.37
CA ASN A 331 9.45 -5.69 -19.30
C ASN A 331 9.20 -5.33 -20.77
N SER A 332 9.84 -4.26 -21.25
CA SER A 332 10.00 -3.97 -22.68
C SER A 332 10.87 -5.05 -23.34
N ILE A 333 10.21 -6.13 -23.78
CA ILE A 333 10.78 -7.33 -24.41
C ILE A 333 11.79 -8.07 -23.51
N GLY A 334 11.30 -8.56 -22.36
CA GLY A 334 11.95 -9.63 -21.58
C GLY A 334 11.71 -11.03 -22.14
N LEU A 335 11.19 -11.17 -23.36
CA LEU A 335 10.69 -12.44 -23.91
C LEU A 335 11.79 -13.23 -24.64
N ASN A 336 12.80 -13.58 -23.86
CA ASN A 336 13.61 -14.77 -24.08
C ASN A 336 13.54 -15.65 -22.84
N HIS A 337 12.49 -16.47 -22.76
CA HIS A 337 12.73 -17.85 -22.33
C HIS A 337 13.44 -18.54 -23.49
N LYS A 338 14.77 -18.43 -23.51
CA LYS A 338 15.60 -19.51 -24.03
C LYS A 338 15.79 -20.48 -22.87
N TYR A 339 15.10 -21.61 -22.91
CA TYR A 339 15.71 -22.89 -23.29
C TYR A 339 14.64 -23.82 -23.86
#